data_AF-A0A350C733-F1
#
_entry.id   AF-A0A350C733-F1
#
_cell.length_a   1.000
_cell.length_b   1.000
_cell.length_c   1.000
_cell.angle_alpha   90.00
_cell.angle_beta   90.00
_cell.angle_gamma   90.00
#
_symmetry.space_group_name_H-M   'P 1'
#
loop_
_entity.id
_entity.type
_entity.pdbx_description
1 polymer ?
#
loop_
_entity_poly.entity_id
_entity_poly.type
_entity_poly.pdbx_seq_one_letter_code
_entity_poly.pdbx_strand_id
1 'polypeptide(L)' 'NEDDMGMTYEEIPVPADLVDTVAEWREKLLEAVAEYDETLMEKYFEDPASITEQEMINAVRGAVLDNKFVPMMCGSA' A
#
# COMPACT_ATOMS: atom_id res chain seq x y z
N ASN A 1 15.68 -19.55 -3.80
CA ASN A 1 16.93 -20.24 -3.47
C ASN A 1 16.53 -21.51 -2.71
N GLU A 2 16.87 -22.71 -3.20
CA GLU A 2 16.46 -23.97 -2.55
C GLU A 2 17.15 -24.17 -1.18
N ASP A 3 18.27 -23.47 -0.93
CA ASP A 3 19.02 -23.56 0.31
C ASP A 3 18.38 -22.82 1.49
N ASP A 4 17.48 -21.87 1.24
CA ASP A 4 16.83 -21.07 2.29
C ASP A 4 15.31 -20.94 2.16
N MET A 5 14.69 -21.71 1.26
CA MET A 5 13.24 -21.65 0.98
C MET A 5 12.71 -20.26 0.60
N GLY A 6 13.55 -19.42 -0.04
CA GLY A 6 13.14 -18.07 -0.45
C GLY A 6 13.20 -17.04 0.67
N MET A 7 14.00 -17.29 1.71
CA MET A 7 14.19 -16.36 2.83
C MET A 7 15.16 -15.21 2.52
N THR A 8 15.95 -15.31 1.45
CA THR A 8 16.73 -14.18 0.90
C THR A 8 15.98 -13.51 -0.25
N TYR A 9 15.89 -12.19 -0.17
CA TYR A 9 15.36 -11.34 -1.23
C TYR A 9 16.29 -10.14 -1.45
N GLU A 10 16.25 -9.60 -2.66
CA GLU A 10 16.91 -8.36 -3.02
C GLU A 10 15.83 -7.30 -3.26
N GLU A 11 15.99 -6.13 -2.67
CA GLU A 11 15.17 -4.98 -3.00
C GLU A 11 15.64 -4.43 -4.36
N ILE A 12 14.74 -4.49 -5.33
CA ILE A 12 14.96 -3.94 -6.66
C ILE A 12 14.05 -2.72 -6.88
N PRO A 13 14.46 -1.74 -7.69
CA PRO A 13 13.56 -0.67 -8.10
C PRO A 13 12.38 -1.25 -8.90
N VAL A 14 11.27 -0.52 -8.89
CA VAL A 14 10.10 -0.86 -9.71
C VAL A 14 10.52 -0.95 -11.18
N PRO A 15 10.23 -2.07 -11.88
CA PRO A 15 10.50 -2.21 -13.31
C PRO A 15 9.88 -1.08 -14.12
N ALA A 16 10.60 -0.57 -15.13
CA ALA A 16 10.20 0.62 -15.88
C ALA A 16 8.83 0.48 -16.58
N ASP A 17 8.48 -0.73 -16.99
CA ASP A 17 7.22 -1.10 -17.62
C ASP A 17 6.04 -1.17 -16.63
N LEU A 18 6.32 -1.23 -15.32
CA LEU A 18 5.31 -1.31 -14.26
C LEU A 18 5.14 0.00 -13.49
N VAL A 19 5.95 1.03 -13.74
CA VAL A 19 5.90 2.30 -13.01
C VAL A 19 4.49 2.91 -13.04
N ASP A 20 3.88 2.97 -14.22
CA ASP A 20 2.54 3.54 -14.38
C ASP A 20 1.47 2.68 -13.68
N THR A 21 1.60 1.34 -13.76
CA THR A 21 0.69 0.41 -13.07
C THR A 21 0.81 0.53 -11.55
N VAL A 22 2.03 0.63 -11.01
CA VAL A 22 2.25 0.83 -9.57
C VAL A 22 1.67 2.17 -9.12
N ALA A 23 1.84 3.23 -9.91
CA ALA A 23 1.25 4.52 -9.61
C ALA A 23 -0.29 4.45 -9.56
N GLU A 24 -0.92 3.80 -10.54
CA GLU A 24 -2.38 3.61 -10.59
C GLU A 24 -2.90 2.84 -9.36
N TRP A 25 -2.26 1.72 -8.99
CA TRP A 25 -2.67 0.94 -7.83
C TRP A 25 -2.41 1.66 -6.51
N ARG A 26 -1.34 2.45 -6.42
CA ARG A 26 -1.08 3.29 -5.25
C ARG A 26 -2.15 4.36 -5.08
N GLU A 27 -2.63 4.96 -6.17
CA GLU A 27 -3.73 5.93 -6.13
C GLU A 27 -5.03 5.30 -5.64
N LYS A 28 -5.41 4.13 -6.18
CA LYS A 28 -6.60 3.38 -5.71
C LYS A 28 -6.51 2.99 -4.24
N LEU A 29 -5.32 2.61 -3.77
CA LEU A 29 -5.09 2.31 -2.35
C LEU A 29 -5.30 3.55 -1.49
N LEU A 30 -4.74 4.69 -1.91
CA LEU A 30 -4.88 5.96 -1.22
C LEU A 30 -6.34 6.41 -1.14
N GLU A 31 -7.10 6.30 -2.23
CA GLU A 31 -8.53 6.59 -2.26
C GLU A 31 -9.29 5.72 -1.25
N ALA A 32 -9.10 4.40 -1.28
CA ALA A 32 -9.81 3.48 -0.39
C ALA A 32 -9.48 3.68 1.09
N VAL A 33 -8.23 4.04 1.41
CA VAL A 33 -7.80 4.29 2.79
C VAL A 33 -8.24 5.68 3.28
N ALA A 34 -8.25 6.67 2.40
CA ALA A 34 -8.76 8.01 2.69
C ALA A 34 -10.27 8.00 2.99
N GLU A 35 -11.05 7.10 2.37
CA GLU A 35 -12.48 6.93 2.72
C GLU A 35 -12.70 6.48 4.18
N TYR A 36 -11.72 5.85 4.81
CA TYR A 36 -11.82 5.38 6.19
C TYR A 36 -11.35 6.42 7.23
N ASP A 37 -10.39 7.27 6.89
CA ASP A 37 -9.79 8.26 7.81
C ASP A 37 -9.91 9.68 7.25
N GLU A 38 -10.73 10.51 7.90
CA GLU A 38 -10.98 11.91 7.52
C GLU A 38 -9.69 12.74 7.45
N THR A 39 -8.70 12.46 8.31
CA THR A 39 -7.40 13.17 8.29
C THR A 39 -6.59 12.82 7.06
N LEU A 40 -6.64 11.56 6.62
CA LEU A 40 -6.00 11.13 5.39
C LEU A 40 -6.72 11.64 4.16
N MET A 41 -8.05 11.78 4.22
CA MET A 41 -8.84 12.40 3.16
C MET A 41 -8.43 13.85 2.92
N GLU A 42 -8.31 14.66 3.98
CA GLU A 42 -7.84 16.04 3.87
C GLU A 42 -6.45 16.11 3.24
N LYS A 43 -5.50 15.30 3.73
CA LYS A 43 -4.14 15.22 3.18
C LYS A 43 -4.12 14.78 1.73
N TYR A 44 -4.95 13.82 1.35
CA TYR A 44 -5.05 13.35 -0.02
C TYR A 44 -5.51 14.45 -0.98
N PHE A 45 -6.46 15.30 -0.58
CA PHE A 45 -6.91 16.42 -1.41
C PHE A 45 -5.89 17.57 -1.49
N GLU A 46 -5.09 17.79 -0.44
CA GLU A 46 -4.03 18.81 -0.45
C GLU A 46 -2.79 18.34 -1.23
N ASP A 47 -2.22 17.21 -0.83
CA ASP A 47 -1.04 16.59 -1.43
C ASP A 47 -0.99 15.09 -1.07
N PRO A 48 -1.32 14.17 -2.00
CA PRO A 48 -1.22 12.72 -1.79
C PRO A 48 0.18 12.23 -1.39
N ALA A 49 1.25 12.98 -1.69
CA ALA A 49 2.61 12.64 -1.30
C ALA A 49 2.93 12.99 0.16
N SER A 50 2.09 13.78 0.82
CA SER A 50 2.23 14.14 2.25
C SER A 50 1.87 13.00 3.19
N ILE A 51 1.13 12.00 2.72
CA ILE A 51 0.76 10.81 3.49
C ILE A 51 1.99 9.92 3.67
N THR A 52 2.39 9.75 4.92
CA THR A 52 3.56 8.93 5.26
C THR A 52 3.22 7.44 5.24
N GLU A 53 4.24 6.60 5.05
CA GLU A 53 4.10 5.14 5.11
C GLU A 53 3.50 4.67 6.45
N GLN A 54 3.93 5.27 7.57
CA GLN A 54 3.44 4.91 8.90
C GLN A 54 1.96 5.23 9.08
N GLU A 55 1.50 6.37 8.56
CA GLU A 55 0.08 6.75 8.60
C GLU A 55 -0.78 5.80 7.76
N MET A 56 -0.29 5.44 6.58
CA MET A 56 -0.95 4.46 5.72
C MET A 56 -1.07 3.09 6.39
N ILE A 57 0.01 2.59 7.00
CA ILE A 57 0.00 1.33 7.75
C ILE A 57 -1.00 1.37 8.90
N ASN A 58 -1.04 2.48 9.65
CA ASN A 58 -1.96 2.64 10.78
C ASN A 58 -3.42 2.63 10.33
N ALA A 59 -3.75 3.37 9.27
CA ALA A 59 -5.10 3.43 8.74
C ALA A 59 -5.56 2.09 8.14
N VAL A 60 -4.71 1.43 7.34
CA VAL A 60 -4.99 0.08 6.82
C VAL A 60 -5.21 -0.90 7.96
N ARG A 61 -4.40 -0.85 9.02
CA ARG A 61 -4.57 -1.74 10.18
C ARG A 61 -5.89 -1.48 10.90
N GLY A 62 -6.27 -0.22 11.12
CA GLY A 62 -7.56 0.13 11.71
C GLY A 62 -8.73 -0.38 10.87
N ALA A 63 -8.70 -0.10 9.57
CA ALA A 63 -9.75 -0.51 8.64
C ALA A 63 -9.92 -2.03 8.54
N VAL A 64 -8.82 -2.79 8.66
CA VAL A 64 -8.86 -4.27 8.72
C VAL A 64 -9.51 -4.76 10.01
N LEU A 65 -9.12 -4.20 11.16
CA LEU A 65 -9.70 -4.59 12.46
C LEU A 65 -11.21 -4.33 12.52
N ASP A 66 -11.66 -3.26 11.86
CA ASP A 66 -13.07 -2.89 11.76
C ASP A 66 -13.83 -3.64 10.65
N ASN A 67 -13.18 -4.55 9.93
CA ASN A 67 -13.72 -5.26 8.76
C ASN A 67 -14.25 -4.32 7.66
N LYS A 68 -13.61 -3.16 7.48
CA LYS A 68 -13.93 -2.16 6.45
C LYS A 68 -13.02 -2.24 5.24
N PHE A 69 -11.88 -2.90 5.38
CA PHE A 69 -10.90 -3.08 4.31
C PHE A 69 -10.31 -4.49 4.36
N VAL A 70 -10.07 -5.11 3.19
CA VAL A 70 -9.42 -6.41 3.08
C VAL A 70 -8.16 -6.25 2.21
N PRO A 71 -6.95 -6.32 2.80
CA PRO A 71 -5.70 -6.18 2.05
C PRO A 71 -5.49 -7.41 1.19
N MET A 72 -5.22 -7.17 -0.09
CA MET A 72 -4.89 -8.21 -1.05
C MET A 72 -3.37 -8.25 -1.23
N MET A 73 -2.78 -9.41 -0.94
CA MET A 73 -1.34 -9.64 -1.09
C MET A 73 -1.09 -10.68 -2.19
N CYS A 74 0.07 -10.61 -2.84
CA CYS A 74 0.47 -11.57 -3.87
C CYS A 74 1.70 -12.35 -3.43
N GLY A 75 1.74 -13.64 -3.75
CA GLY A 75 2.86 -14.53 -3.49
C GLY A 75 2.56 -15.93 -4.02
N SER A 76 3.58 -16.75 -4.21
CA SER A 76 3.45 -18.19 -4.42
C SER A 76 3.85 -18.90 -3.13
N ALA A 77 2.98 -19.78 -2.64
CA ALA A 77 3.26 -20.64 -1.49
C ALA A 77 4.08 -21.88 -1.91
#